data_AF-A0A7R9VEN7-F1
#
_entry.id   AF-A0A7R9VEN7-F1
#
_cell.length_a   1.000
_cell.length_b   1.000
_cell.length_c   1.000
_cell.angle_alpha   90.00
_cell.angle_beta   90.00
_cell.angle_gamma   90.00
#
_symmetry.space_group_name_H-M   'P 1'
#
loop_
_entity.id
_entity.type
_entity.pdbx_description
1 polymer ?
#
loop_
_entity_poly.entity_id
_entity_poly.type
_entity_poly.pdbx_seq_one_letter_code
_entity_poly.pdbx_strand_id
1 'polypeptide(L)'
;TTRSKAVKKLSIKRNANKKSYVDGLTQTKIDAQDSDIGMEQLNVLMEAAARARSVATTKMNAQSSRSHSVFMLHLRGVNGDSGTVVQGSLNLCDLAGSERLDR
;
A
#
# COMPACT_ATOMS: atom_id res chain seq x y z
N THR A 1 -3.42 10.85 29.56
CA THR A 1 -3.34 11.62 28.31
C THR A 1 -2.29 10.99 27.41
N THR A 2 -2.68 10.05 26.57
CA THR A 2 -1.77 9.34 25.65
C THR A 2 -1.47 10.22 24.45
N ARG A 3 -0.25 10.77 24.36
CA ARG A 3 0.25 11.44 23.14
C ARG A 3 0.14 10.46 21.98
N SER A 4 -0.66 10.81 20.98
CA SER A 4 -0.65 10.13 19.68
C SER A 4 0.76 10.22 19.11
N LYS A 5 1.38 9.06 18.90
CA LYS A 5 2.70 8.96 18.26
C LYS A 5 2.57 9.57 16.87
N ALA A 6 3.28 10.66 16.60
CA ALA A 6 3.20 11.37 15.32
C ALA A 6 3.51 10.39 14.18
N VAL A 7 2.56 10.22 13.26
CA VAL A 7 2.75 9.39 12.06
C VAL A 7 3.79 10.08 11.19
N LYS A 8 4.92 9.41 10.95
CA LYS A 8 6.00 9.96 10.11
C LYS A 8 5.48 10.16 8.69
N LYS A 9 5.50 11.39 8.21
CA LYS A 9 5.19 11.71 6.81
C LYS A 9 6.21 11.03 5.89
N LEU A 10 5.73 10.19 4.97
CA LEU A 10 6.56 9.56 3.96
C LEU A 10 6.80 10.52 2.78
N SER A 11 7.92 10.33 2.08
CA SER A 11 8.32 11.21 0.96
C SER A 11 8.39 10.44 -0.35
N ILE A 12 7.98 11.06 -1.46
CA ILE A 12 8.14 10.49 -2.80
C ILE A 12 9.52 10.87 -3.33
N LYS A 13 10.30 9.88 -3.74
CA LYS A 13 11.65 10.03 -4.31
C LYS A 13 11.71 9.38 -5.68
N ARG A 14 12.78 9.65 -6.44
CA ARG A 14 13.07 9.00 -7.74
C ARG A 14 14.36 8.19 -7.64
N ASN A 15 14.36 6.99 -8.19
CA ASN A 15 15.58 6.17 -8.31
C ASN A 15 16.40 6.57 -9.56
N ALA A 16 17.57 5.96 -9.75
CA ALA A 16 18.46 6.20 -10.89
C ALA A 16 17.76 5.99 -12.26
N ASN A 17 16.76 5.10 -12.31
CA ASN A 17 15.98 4.79 -13.50
C ASN A 17 14.79 5.75 -13.71
N LYS A 18 14.77 6.89 -13.01
CA LYS A 18 13.68 7.90 -13.00
C LYS A 18 12.32 7.38 -12.52
N LYS A 19 12.25 6.18 -11.92
CA LYS A 19 11.03 5.61 -11.35
C LYS A 19 10.78 6.20 -9.96
N SER A 20 9.57 6.71 -9.74
CA SER A 20 9.15 7.22 -8.43
C SER A 20 8.92 6.07 -7.44
N TYR A 21 9.24 6.29 -6.16
CA TYR A 21 8.97 5.38 -5.05
C TYR A 21 8.69 6.17 -3.76
N VAL A 22 8.03 5.54 -2.80
CA VAL A 22 7.73 6.15 -1.49
C VAL A 22 8.79 5.69 -0.48
N ASP A 23 9.60 6.63 -0.02
CA ASP A 23 10.67 6.38 0.94
C ASP A 23 10.13 6.04 2.32
N GLY A 24 10.58 4.91 2.88
CA GLY A 24 10.11 4.39 4.17
C GLY A 24 8.72 3.76 4.11
N LEU A 25 8.18 3.49 2.91
CA LEU A 25 6.94 2.71 2.78
C LEU A 25 7.14 1.29 3.31
N THR A 26 6.25 0.85 4.18
CA THR A 26 6.22 -0.53 4.65
C THR A 26 5.99 -1.47 3.48
N GLN A 27 6.88 -2.45 3.32
CA GLN A 27 6.76 -3.51 2.32
C GLN A 27 6.86 -4.84 3.02
N THR A 28 5.93 -5.74 2.72
CA THR A 28 5.90 -7.10 3.28
C THR A 28 6.10 -8.09 2.14
N LYS A 29 7.07 -8.98 2.29
CA LYS A 29 7.28 -10.08 1.35
C LYS A 29 6.26 -11.18 1.66
N ILE A 30 5.60 -11.67 0.62
CA ILE A 30 4.67 -12.80 0.68
C ILE A 30 5.36 -13.97 0.00
N ASP A 31 5.39 -15.12 0.66
CA ASP A 31 5.83 -16.37 0.06
C ASP A 31 4.68 -16.97 -0.74
N ALA A 32 4.85 -17.09 -2.05
CA ALA A 32 3.84 -17.63 -2.95
C ALA A 32 4.21 -19.04 -3.47
N GLN A 33 5.25 -19.68 -2.92
CA GLN A 33 5.57 -21.06 -3.27
C GLN A 33 4.52 -22.03 -2.74
N ASP A 34 3.99 -21.75 -1.55
CA ASP A 34 2.86 -22.42 -0.95
C ASP A 34 1.65 -21.47 -0.96
N SER A 35 0.58 -21.86 -1.64
CA SER A 35 -0.61 -21.01 -1.80
C SER A 35 -1.31 -20.73 -0.49
N ASP A 36 -1.33 -21.69 0.44
CA ASP A 36 -2.07 -21.56 1.69
C ASP A 36 -1.32 -20.62 2.64
N ILE A 37 0.01 -20.78 2.75
CA ILE A 37 0.86 -19.89 3.53
C ILE A 37 0.85 -18.47 2.95
N GLY A 38 0.94 -18.34 1.62
CA GLY A 38 0.92 -17.04 0.95
C GLY A 38 -0.38 -16.29 1.16
N MET A 39 -1.51 -17.00 1.10
CA MET A 39 -2.83 -16.42 1.35
C MET A 39 -3.01 -15.98 2.80
N GLU A 40 -2.50 -16.75 3.78
CA GLU A 40 -2.54 -16.36 5.18
C GLU A 40 -1.72 -15.08 5.44
N GLN A 41 -0.51 -15.01 4.90
CA GLN A 41 0.33 -13.80 5.00
C GLN A 41 -0.34 -12.58 4.35
N LEU A 42 -1.00 -12.78 3.21
CA LEU A 42 -1.74 -11.72 2.53
C LEU A 42 -2.91 -11.24 3.39
N ASN A 43 -3.68 -12.15 4.01
CA ASN A 43 -4.81 -11.81 4.87
C ASN A 43 -4.36 -10.98 6.07
N VAL A 44 -3.30 -11.40 6.77
CA VAL A 44 -2.73 -10.64 7.90
C VAL A 44 -2.31 -9.22 7.48
N LEU A 45 -1.72 -9.08 6.30
CA LEU A 45 -1.35 -7.78 5.73
C LEU A 45 -2.59 -6.92 5.44
N MET A 46 -3.64 -7.51 4.86
CA MET A 46 -4.89 -6.80 4.54
C MET A 46 -5.58 -6.31 5.81
N GLU A 47 -5.62 -7.12 6.87
CA GLU A 47 -6.17 -6.70 8.15
C GLU A 47 -5.37 -5.56 8.79
N ALA A 48 -4.04 -5.63 8.75
CA ALA A 48 -3.19 -4.56 9.25
C ALA A 48 -3.41 -3.24 8.50
N ALA A 49 -3.55 -3.31 7.16
CA ALA A 49 -3.87 -2.17 6.32
C ALA A 49 -5.27 -1.59 6.65
N ALA A 50 -6.28 -2.44 6.84
CA ALA A 50 -7.62 -2.03 7.24
C ALA A 50 -7.63 -1.34 8.61
N ARG A 51 -6.90 -1.88 9.59
CA ARG A 51 -6.72 -1.24 10.91
C ARG A 51 -6.03 0.13 10.79
N ALA A 52 -4.99 0.25 9.97
CA ALA A 52 -4.32 1.52 9.74
C ALA A 52 -5.26 2.57 9.09
N ARG A 53 -6.12 2.16 8.15
CA ARG A 53 -7.17 3.00 7.55
C ARG A 53 -8.19 3.45 8.60
N SER A 54 -8.59 2.55 9.49
CA SER A 54 -9.54 2.84 10.58
C SER A 54 -8.98 3.83 11.60
N VAL A 55 -7.72 3.66 12.05
CA VAL A 55 -7.07 4.59 13.00
C VAL A 55 -6.90 6.00 12.40
N ALA A 56 -6.64 6.11 11.09
CA ALA A 56 -6.61 7.40 10.41
C ALA A 56 -8.00 8.08 10.35
N THR A 57 -9.08 7.31 10.53
CA THR A 57 -10.48 7.75 10.52
C THR A 57 -10.98 7.90 11.96
N THR A 58 -10.49 8.91 12.68
CA THR A 58 -11.07 9.25 14.00
C THR A 58 -12.39 10.01 13.84
N LYS A 59 -13.33 9.71 14.73
CA LYS A 59 -14.79 9.96 14.76
C LYS A 59 -15.33 11.38 14.46
N MET A 60 -14.50 12.34 14.04
CA MET A 60 -14.90 13.70 13.69
C MET A 60 -14.87 13.99 12.19
N ASN A 61 -14.29 13.11 11.36
CA ASN A 61 -14.16 13.35 9.93
C ASN A 61 -14.65 12.14 9.12
N ALA A 62 -15.62 12.37 8.23
CA ALA A 62 -15.90 11.54 7.06
C ALA A 62 -14.71 11.61 6.07
N GLN A 63 -13.50 11.29 6.52
CA GLN A 63 -12.24 11.55 5.81
C GLN A 63 -12.03 10.60 4.63
N SER A 64 -12.77 9.49 4.56
CA SER A 64 -12.74 8.56 3.43
C SER A 64 -13.19 9.19 2.12
N SER A 65 -14.02 10.24 2.13
CA SER A 65 -14.37 10.95 0.90
C SER A 65 -13.28 11.91 0.42
N ARG A 66 -12.33 12.27 1.29
CA ARG A 66 -11.29 13.30 1.02
C ARG A 66 -9.87 12.75 0.95
N SER A 67 -9.67 11.46 1.16
CA SER A 67 -8.36 10.82 1.06
C SER A 67 -8.34 9.79 -0.07
N HIS A 68 -7.22 9.73 -0.79
CA HIS A 68 -6.95 8.68 -1.77
C HIS A 68 -6.19 7.54 -1.07
N SER A 69 -6.52 6.29 -1.40
CA SER A 69 -5.77 5.12 -0.95
C SER A 69 -5.10 4.45 -2.13
N VAL A 70 -3.84 4.06 -1.96
CA VAL A 70 -3.08 3.33 -2.97
C VAL A 70 -2.52 2.06 -2.34
N PHE A 71 -2.88 0.91 -2.89
CA PHE A 71 -2.29 -0.38 -2.54
C PHE A 71 -1.39 -0.84 -3.69
N MET A 72 -0.14 -1.21 -3.38
CA MET A 72 0.85 -1.58 -4.39
C MET A 72 1.31 -3.02 -4.18
N LEU A 73 1.08 -3.87 -5.18
CA LEU A 73 1.56 -5.24 -5.22
C LEU A 73 2.76 -5.33 -6.17
N HIS A 74 3.92 -5.67 -5.63
CA HIS A 74 5.13 -5.92 -6.41
C HIS A 74 5.26 -7.41 -6.70
N LEU A 75 5.25 -7.77 -7.99
CA LEU A 75 5.34 -9.14 -8.45
C LEU A 75 6.73 -9.40 -9.02
N ARG A 76 7.33 -10.53 -8.65
CA ARG A 76 8.60 -11.01 -9.20
C ARG A 76 8.43 -12.47 -9.63
N GLY A 77 8.43 -12.71 -10.93
CA GLY A 77 8.46 -14.05 -11.52
C GLY A 77 9.86 -14.40 -11.98
N VAL A 78 10.20 -15.69 -11.90
CA VAL A 78 11.43 -16.25 -12.48
C VAL A 78 11.00 -17.39 -13.40
N ASN A 79 11.36 -17.32 -14.67
CA ASN A 79 11.20 -18.43 -15.59
C ASN A 79 12.31 -19.45 -15.31
N GLY A 80 11.93 -20.67 -14.92
CA GLY A 80 12.88 -21.72 -14.51
C GLY A 80 13.80 -22.20 -15.63
N ASP A 81 13.31 -22.21 -16.88
CA ASP A 81 14.04 -22.78 -18.02
C ASP A 81 15.08 -21.80 -18.59
N SER A 82 14.73 -20.51 -18.66
CA SER A 82 15.58 -19.45 -19.22
C SER A 82 16.33 -18.64 -18.17
N GLY A 83 15.97 -18.76 -16.89
CA GLY A 83 16.45 -17.90 -15.81
C GLY A 83 15.93 -16.46 -15.88
N THR A 84 15.04 -16.14 -16.84
CA THR A 84 14.53 -14.79 -17.04
C THR A 84 13.73 -14.32 -15.84
N VAL A 85 14.11 -13.17 -15.29
CA VAL A 85 13.39 -12.53 -14.18
C VAL A 85 12.45 -11.45 -14.73
N VAL A 86 11.17 -11.56 -14.40
CA VAL A 86 10.16 -10.55 -14.73
C VAL A 86 9.73 -9.86 -13.44
N GLN A 87 9.74 -8.52 -13.44
CA GLN A 87 9.27 -7.72 -12.32
C GLN A 87 8.17 -6.78 -12.77
N GLY A 88 7.06 -6.78 -12.04
CA GLY A 88 5.90 -5.95 -12.30
C GLY A 88 5.38 -5.29 -11.03
N SER A 89 4.53 -4.30 -11.20
CA SER A 89 3.78 -3.69 -10.10
C SER A 89 2.34 -3.48 -10.51
N LEU A 90 1.41 -3.98 -9.70
CA LEU A 90 -0.01 -3.70 -9.79
C LEU A 90 -0.38 -2.68 -8.71
N ASN A 91 -0.90 -1.53 -9.11
CA ASN A 91 -1.33 -0.48 -8.17
C ASN A 91 -2.85 -0.39 -8.20
N LEU A 92 -3.49 -0.61 -7.06
CA LEU A 92 -4.93 -0.46 -6.87
C LEU A 92 -5.17 0.89 -6.19
N CYS A 93 -5.79 1.82 -6.90
CA CYS A 93 -6.04 3.18 -6.44
C CYS A 93 -7.54 3.36 -6.16
N ASP A 94 -7.88 3.65 -4.90
CA ASP A 94 -9.20 4.08 -4.45
C ASP A 94 -9.14 5.61 -4.32
N LEU A 95 -9.81 6.32 -5.23
CA LEU A 95 -9.72 7.77 -5.32
C LEU A 95 -10.84 8.43 -4.51
N ALA A 96 -10.49 9.55 -3.85
CA ALA A 96 -11.43 10.42 -3.16
C ALA A 96 -12.59 10.86 -4.07
N GLY A 97 -13.71 11.21 -3.45
CA GLY A 97 -14.89 11.71 -4.14
C GLY A 97 -14.58 12.96 -4.95
N SER A 98 -15.21 13.08 -6.11
CA SER A 98 -15.03 14.20 -7.05
C SER A 98 -15.98 15.36 -6.78
N GLU A 99 -16.73 15.33 -5.67
CA GLU A 99 -17.70 16.37 -5.36
C GLU A 99 -17.03 17.74 -5.28
N ARG A 100 -17.57 18.70 -6.05
CA ARG A 100 -17.22 20.10 -5.90
C ARG A 100 -18.04 20.65 -4.74
N LEU A 101 -17.35 21.26 -3.77
CA LEU A 101 -18.03 22.11 -2.81
C LEU A 101 -18.48 23.36 -3.58
N ASP A 102 -19.71 23.34 -4.09
CA ASP A 102 -20.31 24.50 -4.72
C ASP A 102 -20.43 25.63 -3.70
N ARG A 103 -20.11 26.85 -4.16
CA ARG A 103 -19.84 28.04 -3.35
C ARG A 103 -21.12 28.79 -2.98
#